data_AF-A0A3D1V003-F1
#
_entry.id   AF-A0A3D1V003-F1
#
_cell.length_a   1.000
_cell.length_b   1.000
_cell.length_c   1.000
_cell.angle_alpha   90.00
_cell.angle_beta   90.00
_cell.angle_gamma   90.00
#
_symmetry.space_group_name_H-M   'P 1'
#
loop_
_entity.id
_entity.type
_entity.pdbx_description
1 polymer ?
#
loop_
_entity_poly.entity_id
_entity_poly.type
_entity_poly.pdbx_seq_one_letter_code
_entity_poly.pdbx_strand_id
1 'polypeptide(L)'
;LELGGKNAIIVMDDADVDLAVEGIVWSAFGTSGQRCTAASRVIADRKVADEVTQKIADRAEAMRLGDGLDASTDIGPVVSKSQLERIQSYIVIGKEEGAELAVGGRIADWDDLSKGHFHQPT
;
A
#
# COMPACT_ATOMS: atom_id res chain seq x y z
N LEU A 1 -10.75 -17.25 -17.46
CA LEU A 1 -11.31 -16.14 -16.65
C LEU A 1 -10.22 -15.71 -15.70
N GLU A 2 -9.94 -14.41 -15.61
CA GLU A 2 -8.96 -13.83 -14.68
C GLU A 2 -9.73 -12.95 -13.68
N LEU A 3 -9.72 -13.31 -12.39
CA LEU A 3 -10.71 -12.84 -11.39
C LEU A 3 -10.10 -12.09 -10.19
N GLY A 4 -8.84 -11.66 -10.32
CA GLY A 4 -8.07 -11.03 -9.24
C GLY A 4 -7.27 -12.03 -8.40
N GLY A 5 -6.72 -11.58 -7.28
CA GLY A 5 -5.87 -12.40 -6.42
C GLY A 5 -5.59 -11.78 -5.05
N LYS A 6 -5.01 -12.59 -4.15
CA LYS A 6 -4.50 -12.16 -2.84
C LYS A 6 -3.02 -12.54 -2.76
N ASN A 7 -2.26 -11.93 -3.67
CA ASN A 7 -0.88 -12.31 -3.98
C ASN A 7 0.05 -12.01 -2.80
N ALA A 8 1.02 -12.90 -2.60
CA ALA A 8 1.99 -12.79 -1.53
C ALA A 8 3.41 -12.60 -2.08
N ILE A 9 4.21 -11.82 -1.37
CA ILE A 9 5.67 -11.81 -1.49
C ILE A 9 6.22 -12.46 -0.22
N ILE A 10 7.16 -13.40 -0.38
CA ILE A 10 7.81 -14.10 0.73
C ILE A 10 9.25 -13.60 0.82
N VAL A 11 9.66 -13.12 2.00
CA VAL A 11 11.01 -12.63 2.28
C VAL A 11 11.68 -13.56 3.28
N MET A 12 12.74 -14.24 2.84
CA MET A 12 13.52 -15.15 3.68
C MET A 12 14.63 -14.40 4.43
N ASP A 13 15.25 -15.03 5.42
CA ASP A 13 16.29 -14.41 6.26
C ASP A 13 17.61 -14.14 5.53
N ASP A 14 17.81 -14.75 4.37
CA ASP A 14 18.96 -14.56 3.48
C ASP A 14 18.65 -13.64 2.28
N ALA A 15 17.46 -13.05 2.24
CA ALA A 15 17.08 -12.12 1.18
C ALA A 15 17.85 -10.80 1.27
N ASP A 16 18.09 -10.19 0.12
CA ASP A 16 18.43 -8.76 0.06
C ASP A 16 17.18 -7.95 0.44
N VAL A 17 17.17 -7.46 1.69
CA VAL A 17 16.02 -6.77 2.27
C VAL A 17 15.70 -5.48 1.53
N ASP A 18 16.71 -4.71 1.11
CA ASP A 18 16.49 -3.45 0.42
C ASP A 18 15.85 -3.68 -0.96
N LEU A 19 16.36 -4.67 -1.71
CA LEU A 19 15.77 -5.07 -2.98
C LEU A 19 14.34 -5.62 -2.80
N ALA A 20 14.11 -6.42 -1.75
CA ALA A 20 12.79 -6.96 -1.44
C ALA A 20 11.78 -5.83 -1.15
N VAL A 21 12.16 -4.84 -0.34
CA VAL A 21 11.31 -3.69 0.00
C VAL A 21 10.96 -2.88 -1.25
N GLU A 22 11.91 -2.59 -2.14
CA GLU A 22 11.63 -1.91 -3.42
C GLU A 22 10.57 -2.64 -4.24
N GLY A 23 10.74 -3.96 -4.40
CA GLY A 23 9.80 -4.81 -5.12
C GLY A 23 8.41 -4.84 -4.48
N ILE A 24 8.35 -4.91 -3.15
CA ILE A 24 7.10 -4.89 -2.38
C ILE A 24 6.38 -3.57 -2.57
N VAL A 25 7.06 -2.45 -2.33
CA VAL A 25 6.48 -1.10 -2.40
C VAL A 25 5.94 -0.82 -3.81
N TRP A 26 6.73 -1.13 -4.85
CA TRP A 26 6.27 -0.96 -6.23
C TRP A 26 5.08 -1.87 -6.55
N SER A 27 5.09 -3.13 -6.10
CA SER A 27 4.02 -4.10 -6.35
C SER A 27 2.71 -3.74 -5.63
N ALA A 28 2.80 -3.29 -4.37
CA ALA A 28 1.66 -2.97 -3.53
C ALA A 28 1.00 -1.64 -3.93
N PHE A 29 1.79 -0.59 -4.16
CA PHE A 29 1.27 0.77 -4.31
C PHE A 29 1.21 1.27 -5.75
N GLY A 30 1.93 0.64 -6.68
CA GLY A 30 1.85 1.01 -8.10
C GLY A 30 0.41 0.93 -8.61
N THR A 31 -0.02 1.93 -9.38
CA THR A 31 -1.43 2.15 -9.81
C THR A 31 -2.44 2.14 -8.65
N SER A 32 -2.01 2.65 -7.49
CA SER A 32 -2.79 2.69 -6.25
C SER A 32 -3.27 1.30 -5.79
N GLY A 33 -2.46 0.27 -6.07
CA GLY A 33 -2.75 -1.13 -5.74
C GLY A 33 -3.81 -1.81 -6.61
N GLN A 34 -4.30 -1.15 -7.65
CA GLN A 34 -5.42 -1.64 -8.48
C GLN A 34 -4.93 -2.56 -9.62
N ARG A 35 -4.15 -3.60 -9.27
CA ARG A 35 -3.69 -4.65 -10.21
C ARG A 35 -4.08 -6.02 -9.68
N CYS A 36 -4.50 -6.91 -10.57
CA CYS A 36 -4.78 -8.31 -10.21
C CYS A 36 -3.55 -9.04 -9.63
N THR A 37 -2.35 -8.56 -9.95
CA THR A 37 -1.05 -9.07 -9.49
C THR A 37 -0.44 -8.27 -8.34
N ALA A 38 -1.11 -7.24 -7.82
CA ALA A 38 -0.57 -6.45 -6.71
C ALA A 38 -0.30 -7.32 -5.48
N ALA A 39 0.86 -7.11 -4.83
CA ALA A 39 1.20 -7.77 -3.59
C ALA A 39 0.40 -7.13 -2.45
N SER A 40 -0.59 -7.86 -1.95
CA SER A 40 -1.47 -7.42 -0.84
C SER A 40 -1.19 -8.19 0.45
N ARG A 41 -0.07 -8.92 0.48
CA ARG A 41 0.41 -9.69 1.62
C ARG A 41 1.92 -9.85 1.53
N VAL A 42 2.61 -9.56 2.62
CA VAL A 42 4.03 -9.87 2.79
C VAL A 42 4.14 -10.93 3.88
N ILE A 43 4.93 -11.97 3.63
CA ILE A 43 5.24 -13.02 4.62
C ILE A 43 6.75 -13.01 4.79
N ALA A 44 7.24 -12.57 5.94
CA ALA A 44 8.67 -12.45 6.19
C ALA A 44 9.12 -13.50 7.22
N ASP A 45 10.34 -14.00 7.05
CA ASP A 45 11.02 -14.74 8.12
C ASP A 45 11.14 -13.84 9.36
N ARG A 46 10.97 -14.43 10.54
CA ARG A 46 10.95 -13.72 11.81
C ARG A 46 12.22 -12.89 12.04
N LYS A 47 13.38 -13.32 11.53
CA LYS A 47 14.65 -12.60 11.71
C LYS A 47 14.69 -11.24 10.98
N VAL A 48 13.90 -11.08 9.92
CA VAL A 48 13.88 -9.87 9.08
C VAL A 48 12.53 -9.15 9.08
N ALA A 49 11.51 -9.71 9.73
CA ALA A 49 10.14 -9.20 9.70
C ALA A 49 10.02 -7.74 10.19
N ASP A 50 10.67 -7.39 11.29
CA ASP A 50 10.61 -6.04 11.86
C ASP A 50 11.29 -5.02 10.94
N GLU A 51 12.46 -5.38 10.40
CA GLU A 51 13.21 -4.52 9.48
C GLU A 51 12.44 -4.28 8.16
N VAL A 52 11.90 -5.35 7.57
CA VAL A 52 11.07 -5.27 6.36
C VAL A 52 9.85 -4.40 6.60
N THR A 53 9.16 -4.60 7.74
CA THR A 53 7.96 -3.83 8.10
C THR A 53 8.27 -2.34 8.23
N GLN A 54 9.32 -1.99 8.97
CA GLN A 54 9.71 -0.59 9.17
C GLN A 54 10.10 0.07 7.85
N LYS A 55 10.93 -0.58 7.03
CA LYS A 55 11.35 -0.03 5.74
C LYS A 55 10.18 0.16 4.77
N ILE A 56 9.20 -0.74 4.76
CA ILE A 56 7.98 -0.57 3.96
C ILE A 56 7.19 0.64 4.47
N ALA A 57 7.00 0.77 5.79
CA ALA A 57 6.27 1.87 6.39
C ALA A 57 6.91 3.23 6.08
N ASP A 58 8.22 3.35 6.25
CA ASP A 58 8.99 4.57 5.94
C ASP A 58 8.85 4.96 4.45
N ARG A 59 8.90 3.97 3.57
CA ARG A 59 8.76 4.18 2.12
C ARG A 59 7.35 4.56 1.72
N ALA A 60 6.33 3.95 2.34
CA ALA A 60 4.94 4.33 2.15
C ALA A 60 4.68 5.75 2.64
N GLU A 61 5.18 6.14 3.82
CA GLU A 61 5.00 7.50 4.37
C GLU A 61 5.60 8.58 3.47
N ALA A 62 6.73 8.30 2.82
CA ALA A 62 7.43 9.23 1.94
C ALA A 62 6.78 9.42 0.55
N MET A 63 5.78 8.61 0.18
CA MET A 63 5.17 8.66 -1.15
C MET A 63 4.27 9.89 -1.33
N ARG A 64 4.41 10.55 -2.48
CA ARG A 64 3.64 11.72 -2.87
C ARG A 64 2.36 11.32 -3.59
N LEU A 65 1.22 11.65 -2.98
CA LEU A 65 -0.09 11.56 -3.61
C LEU A 65 -0.30 12.77 -4.53
N GLY A 66 -0.86 12.58 -5.73
CA GLY A 66 -1.08 13.70 -6.63
C GLY A 66 -1.75 13.37 -7.96
N ASP A 67 -1.74 14.35 -8.86
CA ASP A 67 -2.21 14.21 -10.24
C ASP A 67 -1.30 13.23 -11.00
N GLY A 68 -1.91 12.28 -11.72
CA GLY A 68 -1.17 11.30 -12.54
C GLY A 68 -0.46 11.91 -13.75
N LEU A 69 -0.72 13.17 -14.09
CA LEU A 69 0.02 13.93 -15.10
C LEU A 69 1.26 14.65 -14.54
N ASP A 70 1.38 14.76 -13.22
CA ASP A 70 2.57 15.33 -12.57
C ASP A 70 3.63 14.24 -12.40
N ALA A 71 4.82 14.48 -12.96
CA ALA A 71 5.94 13.54 -12.91
C ALA A 71 6.52 13.34 -11.50
N SER A 72 6.17 14.20 -10.54
CA SER A 72 6.53 14.04 -9.13
C SER A 72 5.58 13.15 -8.35
N THR A 73 4.39 12.83 -8.87
CA THR A 73 3.41 11.96 -8.21
C THR A 73 3.90 10.52 -8.17
N ASP A 74 3.89 9.91 -6.98
CA ASP A 74 4.18 8.50 -6.80
C ASP A 74 2.90 7.65 -6.86
N ILE A 75 1.78 8.16 -6.32
CA ILE A 75 0.49 7.46 -6.26
C ILE A 75 -0.66 8.38 -6.67
N GLY A 76 -1.46 7.92 -7.64
CA GLY A 76 -2.68 8.61 -8.08
C GLY A 76 -3.93 8.23 -7.26
N PRO A 77 -5.12 8.74 -7.64
CA PRO A 77 -6.36 8.39 -6.96
C PRO A 77 -6.79 6.94 -7.24
N VAL A 78 -7.61 6.38 -6.36
CA VAL A 78 -8.37 5.17 -6.67
C VAL A 78 -9.51 5.48 -7.64
N VAL A 79 -10.01 4.46 -8.33
CA VAL A 79 -10.90 4.63 -9.49
C VAL A 79 -12.26 5.27 -9.17
N SER A 80 -12.77 5.10 -7.94
CA SER A 80 -14.10 5.61 -7.56
C SER A 80 -14.24 5.82 -6.06
N LYS A 81 -15.21 6.66 -5.69
CA LYS A 81 -15.65 6.84 -4.30
C LYS A 81 -16.02 5.52 -3.62
N SER A 82 -16.73 4.64 -4.32
CA SER A 82 -17.14 3.34 -3.77
C SER A 82 -15.95 2.42 -3.46
N GLN A 83 -14.89 2.46 -4.28
CA GLN A 83 -13.65 1.73 -3.97
C GLN A 83 -12.91 2.36 -2.80
N LEU A 84 -12.87 3.69 -2.71
CA LEU A 84 -12.27 4.40 -1.58
C LEU A 84 -12.95 4.04 -0.26
N GLU A 85 -14.28 4.08 -0.22
CA GLU A 85 -15.09 3.69 0.95
C GLU A 85 -14.86 2.22 1.33
N ARG A 86 -14.77 1.32 0.34
CA ARG A 86 -14.46 -0.09 0.56
C ARG A 86 -13.06 -0.28 1.17
N ILE A 87 -12.03 0.41 0.67
CA ILE A 87 -10.69 0.37 1.26
C ILE A 87 -10.73 0.84 2.71
N GLN A 88 -11.36 2.00 2.97
CA GLN A 88 -11.46 2.54 4.33
C GLN A 88 -12.18 1.57 5.28
N SER A 89 -13.20 0.83 4.81
CA SER A 89 -13.89 -0.18 5.61
C SER A 89 -12.97 -1.33 6.04
N TYR A 90 -12.05 -1.78 5.17
CA TYR A 90 -11.07 -2.81 5.53
C TYR A 90 -10.03 -2.32 6.54
N ILE A 91 -9.68 -1.04 6.53
CA ILE A 91 -8.83 -0.46 7.58
C ILE A 91 -9.52 -0.53 8.94
N VAL A 92 -10.83 -0.25 9.00
CA VAL A 92 -11.61 -0.36 10.23
C VAL A 92 -11.66 -1.81 10.71
N ILE A 93 -12.02 -2.74 9.83
CA ILE A 93 -12.07 -4.19 10.14
C ILE A 93 -10.72 -4.66 10.68
N GLY A 94 -9.60 -4.32 10.03
CA GLY A 94 -8.26 -4.73 10.48
C GLY A 94 -7.95 -4.26 11.91
N LYS A 95 -8.29 -3.01 12.25
CA LYS A 95 -8.11 -2.48 13.60
C LYS A 95 -9.00 -3.18 14.62
N GLU A 96 -10.26 -3.45 14.28
CA GLU A 96 -11.21 -4.16 15.14
C GLU A 96 -10.81 -5.62 15.38
N GLU A 97 -10.16 -6.26 14.40
CA GLU A 97 -9.60 -7.61 14.52
C GLU A 97 -8.22 -7.65 15.23
N GLY A 98 -7.68 -6.49 15.62
CA GLY A 98 -6.45 -6.38 16.41
C GLY A 98 -5.16 -6.21 15.60
N ALA A 99 -5.25 -5.86 14.32
CA ALA A 99 -4.09 -5.49 13.54
C ALA A 99 -3.53 -4.11 13.97
N GLU A 100 -2.22 -3.99 13.92
CA GLU A 100 -1.53 -2.72 14.12
C GLU A 100 -1.47 -1.94 12.79
N LEU A 101 -1.86 -0.67 12.83
CA LEU A 101 -1.74 0.23 11.69
C LEU A 101 -0.38 0.96 11.77
N ALA A 102 0.60 0.48 11.02
CA ALA A 102 1.95 1.05 11.02
C ALA A 102 2.05 2.43 10.34
N VAL A 103 1.28 2.67 9.27
CA VAL A 103 1.31 3.92 8.49
C VAL A 103 -0.05 4.17 7.82
N GLY A 104 -0.35 5.42 7.50
CA GLY A 104 -1.51 5.80 6.69
C GLY A 104 -2.87 5.47 7.29
N GLY A 105 -3.69 4.72 6.55
CA GLY A 105 -5.00 4.22 6.98
C GLY A 105 -6.14 5.23 6.94
N ARG A 106 -5.99 6.32 6.18
CA ARG A 106 -7.02 7.36 6.05
C ARG A 106 -7.21 7.78 4.60
N ILE A 107 -8.42 8.25 4.30
CA ILE A 107 -8.71 9.05 3.11
C ILE A 107 -7.85 10.32 3.13
N ALA A 108 -7.27 10.64 1.99
CA ALA A 108 -6.48 11.85 1.79
C ALA A 108 -7.35 12.92 1.11
N ASP A 109 -7.79 13.90 1.89
CA ASP A 109 -8.74 14.94 1.49
C ASP A 109 -8.24 16.36 1.76
N TRP A 110 -6.93 16.54 1.90
CA TRP A 110 -6.30 17.84 2.04
C TRP A 110 -6.02 18.49 0.67
N ASP A 111 -5.98 19.83 0.66
CA ASP A 111 -5.62 20.65 -0.51
C ASP A 111 -6.34 20.20 -1.79
N ASP A 112 -5.60 20.02 -2.88
CA ASP A 112 -6.13 19.59 -4.17
C ASP A 112 -6.54 18.10 -4.21
N LEU A 113 -6.10 17.29 -3.25
CA LEU A 113 -6.50 15.86 -3.18
C LEU A 113 -7.98 15.70 -2.82
N SER A 114 -8.58 16.69 -2.14
CA SER A 114 -10.02 16.74 -1.82
C SER A 114 -10.95 16.60 -3.04
N LYS A 115 -10.44 16.90 -4.24
CA LYS A 115 -11.18 16.81 -5.51
C LYS A 115 -11.16 15.41 -6.12
N GLY A 116 -10.31 14.52 -5.61
CA GLY A 116 -10.13 13.15 -6.11
C GLY A 116 -10.55 12.09 -5.09
N HIS A 117 -10.17 10.84 -5.39
CA HIS A 117 -10.41 9.70 -4.51
C HIS A 117 -9.08 9.16 -4.01
N PHE A 118 -8.45 9.87 -3.09
CA PHE A 118 -7.12 9.49 -2.60
C PHE A 118 -7.22 8.76 -1.25
N HIS A 119 -6.41 7.72 -1.10
CA HIS A 119 -6.18 7.05 0.17
C HIS A 119 -4.69 7.06 0.45
N GLN A 120 -4.30 7.25 1.71
CA GLN A 120 -2.91 7.13 2.10
C GLN A 120 -2.40 5.71 1.82
N PRO A 121 -1.15 5.53 1.38
CA PRO A 121 -0.54 4.21 1.34
C PRO A 121 -0.58 3.60 2.75
N THR A 122 -1.03 2.34 2.83
CA THR A 122 -1.34 1.63 4.08
C THR A 122 -0.93 0.17 3.96
#